data_AF-A0A2V6LBN4-F1
#
_entry.id   AF-A0A2V6LBN4-F1
#
_cell.length_a   1.000
_cell.length_b   1.000
_cell.length_c   1.000
_cell.angle_alpha   90.00
_cell.angle_beta   90.00
_cell.angle_gamma   90.00
#
_symmetry.space_group_name_H-M   'P 1'
#
loop_
_entity.id
_entity.type
_entity.pdbx_description
1 polymer ?
#
loop_
_entity_poly.entity_id
_entity_poly.type
_entity_poly.pdbx_seq_one_letter_code
_entity_poly.pdbx_strand_id
1 'polypeptide(L)'
;MRRLIRAPLQLAVLIFFAFISSSFAYGPLGHEILGAIADRKLAGTPTAEKIKTLLDGIPLERASLIADDIKSWDKNGPDDRRGIHFPAHPEIEQQLHDFWKANPPSPEASDFTPSHHWMHYTDVPVLDAEKYGAGKTGRGNWDVVHTIPYCIGVLRGEIAEDNPRKITKTIAVILLAHCVGDIHQPLHVGAECFNETGEPIDPDRGATGLGDEGGNSLSLVHNATAERTRHYYHSFHAYWDWTRCAI
;
A
#
# COMPACT_ATOMS: atom_id res chain seq x y z
N MET A 1 -39.05 46.41 -10.33
CA MET A 1 -38.12 45.79 -9.36
C MET A 1 -37.97 44.30 -9.70
N ARG A 2 -36.83 43.89 -10.27
CA ARG A 2 -36.56 42.48 -10.62
C ARG A 2 -35.87 41.80 -9.43
N ARG A 3 -36.54 40.85 -8.78
CA ARG A 3 -35.91 39.91 -7.84
C ARG A 3 -35.23 38.82 -8.67
N LEU A 4 -33.90 38.87 -8.80
CA LEU A 4 -33.12 37.77 -9.33
C LEU A 4 -32.91 36.73 -8.23
N ILE A 5 -33.43 35.53 -8.50
CA ILE A 5 -33.27 34.30 -7.74
C ILE A 5 -31.78 33.94 -7.73
N ARG A 6 -31.08 34.20 -6.61
CA ARG A 6 -29.70 33.74 -6.36
C ARG A 6 -29.70 32.55 -5.40
N ALA A 7 -30.39 31.47 -5.78
CA ALA A 7 -30.46 30.26 -4.95
C ALA A 7 -30.17 28.90 -5.64
N PRO A 8 -29.49 28.79 -6.80
CA PRO A 8 -29.07 27.46 -7.28
C PRO A 8 -27.61 27.09 -6.99
N LEU A 9 -26.72 28.05 -6.72
CA LEU A 9 -25.28 27.76 -6.59
C LEU A 9 -24.89 27.19 -5.21
N GLN A 10 -25.53 27.63 -4.13
CA GLN A 10 -25.24 27.15 -2.78
C GLN A 10 -25.73 25.70 -2.56
N LEU A 11 -26.79 25.28 -3.24
CA LEU A 11 -27.30 23.91 -3.17
C LEU A 11 -26.41 22.91 -3.92
N ALA A 12 -25.75 23.34 -5.02
CA ALA A 12 -24.81 22.51 -5.76
C ALA A 12 -23.52 22.21 -4.98
N VAL A 13 -23.03 23.17 -4.18
CA VAL A 13 -21.84 22.97 -3.32
C VAL A 13 -22.14 22.02 -2.14
N LEU A 14 -23.34 22.08 -1.57
CA LEU A 14 -23.77 21.16 -0.51
C LEU A 14 -24.00 19.73 -0.99
N ILE A 15 -24.41 19.53 -2.25
CA ILE A 15 -24.56 18.18 -2.84
C ILE A 15 -23.19 17.57 -3.18
N PHE A 16 -22.16 18.39 -3.46
CA PHE A 16 -20.80 17.88 -3.72
C PHE A 16 -20.13 17.32 -2.45
N PHE A 17 -20.46 17.87 -1.27
CA PHE A 17 -19.99 17.33 0.01
C PHE A 17 -20.84 16.16 0.54
N ALA A 18 -21.95 15.79 -0.11
CA ALA A 18 -22.81 14.69 0.36
C ALA A 18 -22.41 13.30 -0.17
N PHE A 19 -21.38 13.21 -1.01
CA PHE A 19 -20.71 11.95 -1.36
C PHE A 19 -19.48 11.74 -0.48
N ILE A 20 -19.66 11.84 0.83
CA ILE A 20 -18.66 11.32 1.77
C ILE A 20 -18.79 9.80 1.72
N SER A 21 -18.01 9.21 0.82
CA SER A 21 -17.93 7.76 0.70
C SER A 21 -17.31 7.24 1.99
N SER A 22 -17.89 6.20 2.59
CA SER A 22 -17.20 5.48 3.64
C SER A 22 -15.88 4.99 3.08
N SER A 23 -14.76 5.55 3.53
CA SER A 23 -13.46 4.99 3.19
C SER A 23 -13.34 3.70 3.98
N PHE A 24 -13.34 2.58 3.26
CA PHE A 24 -12.93 1.32 3.87
C PHE A 24 -11.47 1.45 4.27
N ALA A 25 -11.15 0.84 5.40
CA ALA A 25 -9.81 0.78 5.93
C ALA A 25 -8.93 -0.01 4.95
N TYR A 26 -7.73 0.48 4.64
CA TYR A 26 -6.86 -0.09 3.60
C TYR A 26 -5.98 -1.25 4.06
N GLY A 27 -5.95 -1.56 5.36
CA GLY A 27 -5.26 -2.72 5.92
C GLY A 27 -5.87 -4.05 5.45
N PRO A 28 -5.78 -5.15 6.22
CA PRO A 28 -6.15 -6.47 5.70
C PRO A 28 -7.54 -6.55 5.06
N LEU A 29 -8.55 -5.95 5.69
CA LEU A 29 -9.90 -5.91 5.13
C LEU A 29 -9.99 -5.13 3.80
N GLY A 30 -9.22 -4.05 3.66
CA GLY A 30 -9.19 -3.23 2.44
C GLY A 30 -8.61 -4.01 1.26
N HIS A 31 -7.46 -4.66 1.48
CA HIS A 31 -6.85 -5.55 0.50
C HIS A 31 -7.78 -6.69 0.11
N GLU A 32 -8.41 -7.37 1.09
CA GLU A 32 -9.40 -8.42 0.82
C GLU A 32 -10.57 -7.91 -0.03
N ILE A 33 -11.13 -6.74 0.31
CA ILE A 33 -12.23 -6.12 -0.46
C ILE A 33 -11.79 -5.83 -1.90
N LEU A 34 -10.61 -5.22 -2.09
CA LEU A 34 -10.08 -4.91 -3.43
C LEU A 34 -9.83 -6.19 -4.24
N GLY A 35 -9.23 -7.21 -3.62
CA GLY A 35 -9.00 -8.53 -4.20
C GLY A 35 -10.33 -9.20 -4.61
N ALA A 36 -11.32 -9.21 -3.72
CA ALA A 36 -12.64 -9.79 -4.00
C ALA A 36 -13.39 -9.03 -5.12
N ILE A 37 -13.25 -7.70 -5.19
CA ILE A 37 -13.78 -6.91 -6.32
C ILE A 37 -13.09 -7.31 -7.63
N ALA A 38 -11.77 -7.51 -7.60
CA ALA A 38 -11.00 -7.95 -8.77
C ALA A 38 -11.42 -9.35 -9.23
N ASP A 39 -11.55 -10.31 -8.30
CA ASP A 39 -12.06 -11.66 -8.58
C ASP A 39 -13.42 -11.60 -9.29
N ARG A 40 -14.36 -10.81 -8.76
CA ARG A 40 -15.70 -10.65 -9.35
C ARG A 40 -15.67 -10.01 -10.73
N LYS A 41 -14.79 -9.02 -10.95
CA LYS A 41 -14.66 -8.34 -12.25
C LYS A 41 -14.04 -9.24 -13.31
N LEU A 42 -13.19 -10.18 -12.92
CA LEU A 42 -12.51 -11.10 -13.83
C LEU A 42 -13.29 -12.39 -14.06
N ALA A 43 -14.27 -12.71 -13.22
CA ALA A 43 -15.06 -13.94 -13.29
C ALA A 43 -15.58 -14.22 -14.71
N GLY A 44 -15.37 -15.46 -15.18
CA GLY A 44 -15.78 -15.91 -16.52
C GLY A 44 -14.87 -15.47 -17.67
N THR A 45 -13.76 -14.78 -17.39
CA THR A 45 -12.77 -14.41 -18.41
C THR A 45 -11.61 -15.41 -18.48
N PRO A 46 -10.91 -15.52 -19.63
CA PRO A 46 -9.67 -16.30 -19.71
C PRO A 46 -8.57 -15.81 -18.74
N THR A 47 -8.62 -14.54 -18.34
CA THR A 47 -7.69 -13.97 -17.36
C THR A 47 -7.89 -14.56 -15.98
N ALA A 48 -9.15 -14.76 -15.55
CA ALA A 48 -9.45 -15.42 -14.28
C ALA A 48 -8.89 -16.84 -14.21
N GLU A 49 -9.02 -17.63 -15.28
CA GLU A 49 -8.46 -18.99 -15.32
C GLU A 49 -6.93 -18.99 -15.24
N LYS A 50 -6.25 -18.05 -15.93
CA LYS A 50 -4.80 -17.90 -15.82
C LYS A 50 -4.35 -17.54 -14.41
N ILE A 51 -5.03 -16.59 -13.77
CA ILE A 51 -4.74 -16.20 -12.39
C ILE A 51 -4.97 -17.37 -11.44
N LYS A 52 -6.09 -18.08 -11.59
CA LYS A 52 -6.41 -19.28 -10.80
C LYS A 52 -5.33 -20.35 -10.95
N THR A 53 -4.80 -20.58 -12.15
CA THR A 53 -3.67 -21.50 -12.36
C THR A 53 -2.40 -20.99 -11.67
N LEU A 54 -2.05 -19.71 -11.83
CA LEU A 54 -0.84 -19.13 -11.23
C LEU A 54 -0.86 -19.12 -9.70
N LEU A 55 -2.04 -18.91 -9.12
CA LEU A 55 -2.26 -18.83 -7.68
C LEU A 55 -2.71 -20.16 -7.07
N ASP A 56 -2.68 -21.25 -7.83
CA ASP A 56 -3.12 -22.58 -7.37
C ASP A 56 -4.50 -22.55 -6.66
N GLY A 57 -5.44 -21.82 -7.25
CA GLY A 57 -6.79 -21.66 -6.72
C GLY A 57 -6.95 -20.67 -5.57
N ILE A 58 -5.88 -20.06 -5.04
CA ILE A 58 -6.00 -18.95 -4.07
C ILE A 58 -6.69 -17.76 -4.77
N PRO A 59 -7.81 -17.23 -4.23
CA PRO A 59 -8.48 -16.06 -4.79
C PRO A 59 -7.65 -14.78 -4.60
N LEU A 60 -7.84 -13.76 -5.44
CA LEU A 60 -7.16 -12.47 -5.28
C LEU A 60 -7.50 -11.83 -3.93
N GLU A 61 -8.70 -12.07 -3.39
CA GLU A 61 -9.07 -11.73 -2.01
C GLU A 61 -7.99 -12.15 -1.01
N ARG A 62 -7.56 -13.42 -1.01
CA ARG A 62 -6.54 -13.93 -0.08
C ARG A 62 -5.12 -13.58 -0.52
N ALA A 63 -4.85 -13.64 -1.83
CA ALA A 63 -3.52 -13.37 -2.39
C ALA A 63 -3.06 -11.93 -2.12
N SER A 64 -4.00 -10.98 -2.06
CA SER A 64 -3.74 -9.58 -1.77
C SER A 64 -3.12 -9.32 -0.39
N LEU A 65 -3.16 -10.28 0.54
CA LEU A 65 -2.58 -10.16 1.88
C LEU A 65 -1.18 -10.76 2.00
N ILE A 66 -0.77 -11.61 1.05
CA ILE A 66 0.42 -12.47 1.20
C ILE A 66 1.70 -11.62 1.33
N ALA A 67 1.80 -10.49 0.61
CA ALA A 67 2.98 -9.62 0.67
C ALA A 67 3.22 -9.06 2.09
N ASP A 68 2.16 -8.74 2.82
CA ASP A 68 2.26 -8.34 4.23
C ASP A 68 2.48 -9.54 5.16
N ASP A 69 1.81 -10.67 4.90
CA ASP A 69 1.94 -11.85 5.75
C ASP A 69 3.39 -12.35 5.85
N ILE A 70 4.17 -12.27 4.76
CA ILE A 70 5.56 -12.70 4.76
C ILE A 70 6.50 -11.78 5.56
N LYS A 71 6.05 -10.58 5.95
CA LYS A 71 6.77 -9.75 6.97
C LYS A 71 6.85 -10.47 8.32
N SER A 72 5.96 -11.44 8.58
CA SER A 72 6.07 -12.31 9.77
C SER A 72 7.37 -13.12 9.82
N TRP A 73 8.03 -13.33 8.68
CA TRP A 73 9.31 -14.04 8.59
C TRP A 73 10.52 -13.20 8.95
N ASP A 74 10.40 -11.88 9.03
CA ASP A 74 11.57 -10.97 9.10
C ASP A 74 12.47 -11.22 10.31
N LYS A 75 11.89 -11.72 11.41
CA LYS A 75 12.63 -11.98 12.64
C LYS A 75 13.40 -13.30 12.63
N ASN A 76 12.80 -14.36 12.09
CA ASN A 76 13.29 -15.74 12.28
C ASN A 76 13.51 -16.50 10.95
N GLY A 77 13.24 -15.85 9.82
CA GLY A 77 13.28 -16.45 8.49
C GLY A 77 12.03 -17.25 8.12
N PRO A 78 11.91 -17.61 6.84
CA PRO A 78 10.73 -18.29 6.30
C PRO A 78 10.57 -19.74 6.76
N ASP A 79 11.63 -20.35 7.29
CA ASP A 79 11.60 -21.72 7.82
C ASP A 79 11.11 -21.80 9.29
N ASP A 80 10.82 -20.67 9.96
CA ASP A 80 10.26 -20.66 11.31
C ASP A 80 8.81 -21.14 11.31
N ARG A 81 8.55 -22.26 11.99
CA ARG A 81 7.24 -22.89 12.17
C ARG A 81 6.15 -21.98 12.74
N ARG A 82 6.52 -20.86 13.36
CA ARG A 82 5.58 -19.86 13.92
C ARG A 82 5.22 -18.77 12.92
N GLY A 83 5.95 -18.67 11.82
CA GLY A 83 5.64 -17.78 10.71
C GLY A 83 4.43 -18.28 9.91
N ILE A 84 4.04 -17.51 8.89
CA ILE A 84 3.03 -17.97 7.96
C ILE A 84 3.56 -19.10 7.08
N HIS A 85 2.72 -20.09 6.78
CA HIS A 85 3.01 -21.18 5.87
C HIS A 85 1.81 -21.45 4.96
N PHE A 86 2.06 -22.00 3.77
CA PHE A 86 1.05 -22.31 2.76
C PHE A 86 1.12 -23.81 2.42
N PRO A 87 0.82 -24.71 3.37
CA PRO A 87 1.03 -26.16 3.18
C PRO A 87 0.14 -26.77 2.10
N ALA A 88 -0.96 -26.12 1.74
CA ALA A 88 -1.82 -26.51 0.63
C ALA A 88 -1.27 -26.10 -0.74
N HIS A 89 -0.27 -25.20 -0.77
CA HIS A 89 0.31 -24.58 -1.97
C HIS A 89 1.85 -24.59 -1.91
N PRO A 90 2.49 -25.77 -1.84
CA PRO A 90 3.93 -25.88 -1.58
C PRO A 90 4.82 -25.23 -2.64
N GLU A 91 4.42 -25.20 -3.93
CA GLU A 91 5.19 -24.47 -4.94
C GLU A 91 5.11 -22.95 -4.74
N ILE A 92 4.01 -22.43 -4.23
CA ILE A 92 3.86 -20.99 -3.92
C ILE A 92 4.70 -20.66 -2.69
N GLU A 93 4.66 -21.50 -1.65
CA GLU A 93 5.48 -21.34 -0.45
C GLU A 93 6.97 -21.28 -0.80
N GLN A 94 7.46 -22.20 -1.63
CA GLN A 94 8.86 -22.20 -2.06
C GLN A 94 9.23 -20.92 -2.84
N GLN A 95 8.36 -20.45 -3.74
CA GLN A 95 8.59 -19.22 -4.47
C GLN A 95 8.62 -17.99 -3.55
N LEU A 96 7.77 -17.96 -2.51
CA LEU A 96 7.79 -16.91 -1.50
C LEU A 96 9.07 -16.94 -0.65
N HIS A 97 9.58 -18.13 -0.31
CA HIS A 97 10.86 -18.27 0.39
C HIS A 97 12.00 -17.72 -0.46
N ASP A 98 12.03 -18.05 -1.75
CA ASP A 98 13.07 -17.58 -2.68
C ASP A 98 12.98 -16.06 -2.91
N PHE A 99 11.75 -15.54 -3.06
CA PHE A 99 11.49 -14.10 -3.14
C PHE A 99 11.96 -13.37 -1.88
N TRP A 100 11.59 -13.83 -0.69
CA TRP A 100 11.99 -13.20 0.58
C TRP A 100 13.52 -13.21 0.75
N LYS A 101 14.19 -14.32 0.42
CA LYS A 101 15.66 -14.43 0.47
C LYS A 101 16.35 -13.47 -0.51
N ALA A 102 15.76 -13.24 -1.67
CA ALA A 102 16.28 -12.31 -2.68
C ALA A 102 16.01 -10.84 -2.37
N ASN A 103 15.03 -10.55 -1.50
CA ASN A 103 14.61 -9.20 -1.13
C ASN A 103 14.49 -9.08 0.40
N PRO A 104 15.56 -9.31 1.16
CA PRO A 104 15.51 -9.40 2.63
C PRO A 104 15.02 -8.09 3.26
N PRO A 105 14.42 -8.12 4.47
CA PRO A 105 14.01 -6.90 5.16
C PRO A 105 15.22 -6.00 5.42
N SER A 106 15.05 -4.69 5.21
CA SER A 106 16.07 -3.67 5.46
C SER A 106 15.45 -2.48 6.17
N PRO A 107 16.03 -2.00 7.28
CA PRO A 107 15.54 -0.82 7.99
C PRO A 107 15.83 0.48 7.23
N GLU A 108 16.83 0.46 6.34
CA GLU A 108 17.23 1.64 5.56
C GLU A 108 16.87 1.45 4.08
N ALA A 109 16.35 2.52 3.47
CA ALA A 109 16.11 2.57 2.04
C ALA A 109 17.45 2.52 1.30
N SER A 110 17.54 1.65 0.31
CA SER A 110 18.76 1.48 -0.49
C SER A 110 18.41 1.41 -1.96
N ASP A 111 19.10 2.21 -2.77
CA ASP A 111 18.98 2.15 -4.22
C ASP A 111 19.67 0.92 -4.83
N PHE A 112 20.49 0.23 -4.04
CA PHE A 112 21.32 -0.89 -4.50
C PHE A 112 20.78 -2.24 -4.04
N THR A 113 20.20 -2.30 -2.84
CA THR A 113 19.74 -3.54 -2.22
C THR A 113 18.22 -3.53 -2.17
N PRO A 114 17.54 -4.44 -2.87
CA PRO A 114 16.10 -4.54 -2.78
C PRO A 114 15.70 -5.09 -1.41
N SER A 115 14.58 -4.60 -0.90
CA SER A 115 13.90 -5.15 0.28
C SER A 115 12.42 -5.20 -0.03
N HIS A 116 11.77 -6.29 0.39
CA HIS A 116 10.33 -6.45 0.18
C HIS A 116 9.52 -5.36 0.90
N HIS A 117 10.03 -4.79 1.99
CA HIS A 117 9.37 -3.69 2.72
C HIS A 117 9.17 -2.43 1.88
N TRP A 118 10.17 -2.07 1.08
CA TRP A 118 10.11 -0.85 0.28
C TRP A 118 9.10 -0.95 -0.87
N MET A 119 8.64 -2.15 -1.22
CA MET A 119 7.69 -2.35 -2.32
C MET A 119 6.25 -1.90 -2.00
N HIS A 120 5.96 -1.57 -0.73
CA HIS A 120 4.60 -1.29 -0.23
C HIS A 120 4.20 0.19 -0.24
N TYR A 121 5.14 1.11 -0.41
CA TYR A 121 4.85 2.54 -0.29
C TYR A 121 5.86 3.38 -1.06
N THR A 122 5.64 4.69 -1.07
CA THR A 122 6.57 5.74 -1.48
C THR A 122 6.25 6.99 -0.67
N ASP A 123 7.26 7.74 -0.24
CA ASP A 123 7.08 8.91 0.63
C ASP A 123 7.21 10.19 -0.21
N VAL A 124 6.21 10.46 -1.06
CA VAL A 124 6.21 11.70 -1.84
C VAL A 124 5.91 12.88 -0.91
N PRO A 125 6.76 13.93 -0.86
CA PRO A 125 6.50 15.13 -0.07
C PRO A 125 5.17 15.79 -0.46
N VAL A 126 4.35 16.14 0.53
CA VAL A 126 3.00 16.70 0.30
C VAL A 126 2.88 18.22 0.51
N LEU A 127 3.88 18.86 1.14
CA LEU A 127 3.87 20.30 1.43
C LEU A 127 3.57 21.17 0.20
N ASP A 128 4.37 20.96 -0.84
CA ASP A 128 4.16 21.51 -2.17
C ASP A 128 3.68 20.37 -3.05
N ALA A 129 2.50 20.48 -3.67
CA ALA A 129 1.95 19.41 -4.51
C ALA A 129 2.96 19.02 -5.62
N GLU A 130 3.61 17.88 -5.44
CA GLU A 130 4.65 17.40 -6.33
C GLU A 130 4.15 16.29 -7.26
N LYS A 131 4.78 16.20 -8.44
CA LYS A 131 4.72 14.97 -9.23
C LYS A 131 5.73 13.97 -8.66
N TYR A 132 5.40 12.68 -8.75
CA TYR A 132 6.38 11.63 -8.50
C TYR A 132 7.63 11.84 -9.37
N GLY A 133 8.80 11.81 -8.74
CA GLY A 133 10.09 11.87 -9.41
C GLY A 133 11.05 10.83 -8.82
N ALA A 134 11.44 9.87 -9.65
CA ALA A 134 12.28 8.75 -9.24
C ALA A 134 13.64 9.22 -8.70
N GLY A 135 14.12 8.58 -7.63
CA GLY A 135 15.42 8.85 -7.01
C GLY A 135 15.48 10.14 -6.19
N LYS A 136 14.34 10.80 -5.97
CA LYS A 136 14.22 11.90 -5.01
C LYS A 136 13.99 11.37 -3.59
N THR A 137 14.08 12.26 -2.59
CA THR A 137 13.84 11.89 -1.18
C THR A 137 12.49 11.19 -1.02
N GLY A 138 12.48 10.05 -0.32
CA GLY A 138 11.30 9.21 -0.11
C GLY A 138 10.86 8.33 -1.29
N ARG A 139 11.49 8.46 -2.46
CA ARG A 139 11.07 7.84 -3.74
C ARG A 139 12.17 6.93 -4.30
N GLY A 140 12.37 5.79 -3.64
CA GLY A 140 13.46 4.84 -3.92
C GLY A 140 13.21 3.97 -5.15
N ASN A 141 14.28 3.38 -5.70
CA ASN A 141 14.24 2.59 -6.95
C ASN A 141 13.38 1.30 -6.89
N TRP A 142 12.88 0.93 -5.71
CA TRP A 142 12.15 -0.31 -5.45
C TRP A 142 10.74 -0.09 -4.92
N ASP A 143 10.31 1.17 -4.90
CA ASP A 143 9.06 1.57 -4.27
C ASP A 143 7.82 1.00 -5.00
N VAL A 144 6.63 1.27 -4.45
CA VAL A 144 5.36 0.78 -5.04
C VAL A 144 5.18 1.23 -6.51
N VAL A 145 5.68 2.41 -6.88
CA VAL A 145 5.61 2.98 -8.24
C VAL A 145 6.51 2.22 -9.21
N HIS A 146 7.59 1.60 -8.73
CA HIS A 146 8.49 0.77 -9.54
C HIS A 146 8.17 -0.72 -9.47
N THR A 147 7.57 -1.19 -8.38
CA THR A 147 7.18 -2.59 -8.21
C THR A 147 6.04 -2.99 -9.15
N ILE A 148 5.00 -2.15 -9.29
CA ILE A 148 3.86 -2.40 -10.19
C ILE A 148 4.30 -2.63 -11.65
N PRO A 149 5.04 -1.72 -12.32
CA PRO A 149 5.45 -1.92 -13.71
C PRO A 149 6.40 -3.11 -13.87
N TYR A 150 7.22 -3.44 -12.86
CA TYR A 150 8.05 -4.63 -12.90
C TYR A 150 7.21 -5.92 -12.89
N CYS A 151 6.22 -6.01 -12.00
CA CYS A 151 5.30 -7.15 -11.97
C CYS A 151 4.57 -7.31 -13.31
N ILE A 152 4.11 -6.19 -13.89
CA ILE A 152 3.50 -6.18 -15.23
C ILE A 152 4.48 -6.70 -16.29
N GLY A 153 5.75 -6.28 -16.26
CA GLY A 153 6.79 -6.74 -17.18
C GLY A 153 7.03 -8.26 -17.09
N VAL A 154 7.08 -8.82 -15.87
CA VAL A 154 7.18 -10.27 -15.65
C VAL A 154 5.95 -11.00 -16.20
N LEU A 155 4.74 -10.49 -15.93
CA LEU A 155 3.48 -11.10 -16.41
C LEU A 155 3.35 -11.07 -17.93
N ARG A 156 3.91 -10.05 -18.59
CA ARG A 156 3.97 -9.93 -20.05
C ARG A 156 5.10 -10.74 -20.69
N GLY A 157 6.03 -11.27 -19.89
CA GLY A 157 7.22 -11.96 -20.38
C GLY A 157 8.30 -11.02 -20.93
N GLU A 158 8.20 -9.72 -20.63
CA GLU A 158 9.21 -8.70 -20.95
C GLU A 158 10.41 -8.81 -19.98
N ILE A 159 10.15 -9.27 -18.75
CA ILE A 159 11.16 -9.58 -17.74
C ILE A 159 11.12 -11.09 -17.48
N ALA A 160 12.29 -11.74 -17.48
CA ALA A 160 12.40 -13.17 -17.23
C ALA A 160 12.00 -13.53 -15.78
N GLU A 161 11.41 -14.73 -15.59
CA GLU A 161 10.99 -15.20 -14.26
C GLU A 161 12.17 -15.56 -13.35
N ASP A 162 13.31 -15.98 -13.94
CA ASP A 162 14.59 -16.12 -13.22
C ASP A 162 15.33 -14.78 -13.15
N ASN A 163 14.65 -13.75 -12.64
CA ASN A 163 15.26 -12.47 -12.36
C ASN A 163 15.95 -12.47 -10.98
N PRO A 164 16.89 -11.53 -10.73
CA PRO A 164 17.61 -11.45 -9.46
C PRO A 164 16.71 -11.28 -8.23
N ARG A 165 15.48 -10.76 -8.41
CA ARG A 165 14.51 -10.54 -7.33
C ARG A 165 13.61 -11.74 -7.06
N LYS A 166 13.75 -12.83 -7.84
CA LYS A 166 12.91 -14.04 -7.75
C LYS A 166 11.42 -13.74 -7.83
N ILE A 167 11.05 -12.69 -8.58
CA ILE A 167 9.65 -12.37 -8.88
C ILE A 167 9.23 -13.22 -10.09
N THR A 168 8.66 -14.39 -9.82
CA THR A 168 8.02 -15.23 -10.85
C THR A 168 6.66 -14.64 -11.27
N LYS A 169 5.96 -15.24 -12.23
CA LYS A 169 4.59 -14.81 -12.54
C LYS A 169 3.63 -14.96 -11.36
N THR A 170 3.74 -16.02 -10.57
CA THR A 170 2.92 -16.21 -9.36
C THR A 170 3.18 -15.09 -8.35
N ILE A 171 4.45 -14.82 -8.05
CA ILE A 171 4.84 -13.73 -7.13
C ILE A 171 4.41 -12.36 -7.70
N ALA A 172 4.52 -12.15 -9.00
CA ALA A 172 4.07 -10.93 -9.66
C ALA A 172 2.56 -10.70 -9.53
N VAL A 173 1.71 -11.75 -9.60
CA VAL A 173 0.27 -11.61 -9.35
C VAL A 173 0.00 -11.26 -7.89
N ILE A 174 0.67 -11.94 -6.95
CA ILE A 174 0.54 -11.67 -5.51
C ILE A 174 0.91 -10.23 -5.19
N LEU A 175 2.10 -9.78 -5.62
CA LEU A 175 2.56 -8.41 -5.41
C LEU A 175 1.65 -7.41 -6.09
N LEU A 176 1.23 -7.64 -7.34
CA LEU A 176 0.36 -6.71 -8.05
C LEU A 176 -1.01 -6.57 -7.37
N ALA A 177 -1.58 -7.67 -6.86
CA ALA A 177 -2.84 -7.63 -6.10
C ALA A 177 -2.71 -6.80 -4.82
N HIS A 178 -1.58 -6.92 -4.13
CA HIS A 178 -1.29 -6.17 -2.91
C HIS A 178 -0.98 -4.68 -3.20
N CYS A 179 0.01 -4.40 -4.05
CA CYS A 179 0.51 -3.05 -4.35
C CYS A 179 -0.55 -2.15 -5.00
N VAL A 180 -1.54 -2.70 -5.70
CA VAL A 180 -2.68 -1.90 -6.18
C VAL A 180 -3.52 -1.39 -5.01
N GLY A 181 -3.64 -2.13 -3.92
CA GLY A 181 -4.24 -1.62 -2.68
C GLY A 181 -3.40 -0.51 -2.06
N ASP A 182 -2.11 -0.79 -1.87
CA ASP A 182 -1.16 0.16 -1.27
C ASP A 182 -1.12 1.50 -1.99
N ILE A 183 -0.95 1.50 -3.32
CA ILE A 183 -0.82 2.75 -4.08
C ILE A 183 -2.11 3.60 -4.05
N HIS A 184 -3.25 3.01 -3.67
CA HIS A 184 -4.50 3.75 -3.47
C HIS A 184 -4.72 4.19 -2.02
N GLN A 185 -3.91 3.71 -1.07
CA GLN A 185 -3.88 4.16 0.31
C GLN A 185 -3.10 5.49 0.34
N PRO A 186 -3.73 6.64 0.69
CA PRO A 186 -3.09 7.96 0.53
C PRO A 186 -1.76 8.15 1.28
N LEU A 187 -1.67 7.58 2.49
CA LEU A 187 -0.50 7.59 3.36
C LEU A 187 0.56 6.53 3.01
N HIS A 188 0.33 5.64 2.04
CA HIS A 188 1.38 4.84 1.41
C HIS A 188 2.04 5.57 0.25
N VAL A 189 1.55 6.75 -0.15
CA VAL A 189 2.10 7.52 -1.28
C VAL A 189 2.54 8.93 -0.86
N GLY A 190 2.02 9.45 0.24
CA GLY A 190 2.32 10.80 0.72
C GLY A 190 2.93 10.79 2.11
N ALA A 191 3.97 11.59 2.28
CA ALA A 191 4.58 11.89 3.57
C ALA A 191 4.84 13.39 3.71
N GLU A 192 4.77 13.90 4.94
CA GLU A 192 5.13 15.27 5.29
C GLU A 192 6.48 15.27 6.01
N CYS A 193 7.31 16.28 5.78
CA CYS A 193 8.59 16.44 6.48
C CYS A 193 8.53 17.66 7.39
N PHE A 194 9.04 17.52 8.61
CA PHE A 194 9.01 18.59 9.61
C PHE A 194 10.42 18.97 10.06
N ASN A 195 10.65 20.27 10.28
CA ASN A 195 11.86 20.75 10.96
C ASN A 195 11.78 20.48 12.48
N GLU A 196 12.85 20.81 13.22
CA GLU A 196 12.93 20.62 14.68
C GLU A 196 11.86 21.38 15.47
N THR A 197 11.27 22.44 14.89
CA THR A 197 10.18 23.21 15.51
C THR A 197 8.79 22.71 15.12
N GLY A 198 8.69 21.65 14.32
CA GLY A 198 7.43 21.05 13.89
C GLY A 198 6.74 21.79 12.74
N GLU A 199 7.47 22.63 12.01
CA GLU A 199 6.95 23.30 10.81
C GLU A 199 7.21 22.42 9.58
N PRO A 200 6.24 22.32 8.64
CA PRO A 200 6.44 21.61 7.39
C PRO A 200 7.60 22.18 6.56
N ILE A 201 8.38 21.30 5.95
CA ILE A 201 9.50 21.64 5.06
C ILE A 201 9.50 20.78 3.80
N ASP A 202 10.10 21.30 2.74
CA ASP A 202 10.37 20.54 1.51
C ASP A 202 11.77 19.91 1.58
N PRO A 203 11.90 18.58 1.73
CA PRO A 203 13.19 17.91 1.83
C PRO A 203 14.00 17.97 0.53
N ASP A 204 13.36 18.18 -0.63
CA ASP A 204 14.07 18.28 -1.93
C ASP A 204 14.74 19.64 -2.12
N ARG A 205 14.44 20.63 -1.28
CA ARG A 205 15.07 21.97 -1.30
C ARG A 205 16.24 22.11 -0.34
N GLY A 206 16.78 20.99 0.14
CA GLY A 206 17.97 20.96 1.00
C GLY A 206 17.68 21.27 2.47
N ALA A 207 16.40 21.27 2.88
CA ALA A 207 16.03 21.35 4.28
C ALA A 207 16.11 19.94 4.90
N THR A 208 16.85 19.83 6.00
CA THR A 208 16.91 18.59 6.79
C THR A 208 15.76 18.57 7.79
N GLY A 209 15.02 17.47 7.84
CA GLY A 209 13.96 17.28 8.83
C GLY A 209 13.54 15.82 8.95
N LEU A 210 12.53 15.60 9.78
CA LEU A 210 11.99 14.29 10.07
C LEU A 210 10.74 14.08 9.23
N GLY A 211 10.76 13.05 8.37
CA GLY A 211 9.56 12.58 7.68
C GLY A 211 8.56 11.99 8.66
N ASP A 212 7.29 12.13 8.37
CA ASP A 212 6.22 11.52 9.17
C ASP A 212 5.98 10.04 8.84
N GLU A 213 6.73 9.50 7.87
CA GLU A 213 6.72 8.09 7.43
C GLU A 213 5.31 7.64 7.02
N GLY A 214 4.67 8.42 6.16
CA GLY A 214 3.27 8.19 5.78
C GLY A 214 2.34 8.35 6.97
N GLY A 215 2.62 9.28 7.88
CA GLY A 215 1.87 9.47 9.12
C GLY A 215 2.04 8.36 10.18
N ASN A 216 3.01 7.44 10.05
CA ASN A 216 3.35 6.48 11.11
C ASN A 216 3.91 7.17 12.36
N SER A 217 4.60 8.30 12.16
CA SER A 217 5.16 9.11 13.25
C SER A 217 4.16 10.08 13.88
N LEU A 218 2.93 10.18 13.34
CA LEU A 218 1.87 11.06 13.85
C LEU A 218 0.90 10.28 14.73
N SER A 219 0.75 10.65 16.00
CA SER A 219 -0.29 10.05 16.86
C SER A 219 -1.66 10.70 16.64
N LEU A 220 -2.70 9.89 16.46
CA LEU A 220 -4.08 10.38 16.35
C LEU A 220 -4.89 10.05 17.60
N VAL A 221 -5.47 11.08 18.21
CA VAL A 221 -6.39 10.95 19.34
C VAL A 221 -7.80 11.33 18.90
N HIS A 222 -8.68 10.34 18.81
CA HIS A 222 -10.08 10.60 18.50
C HIS A 222 -10.85 11.03 19.75
N ASN A 223 -11.58 12.15 19.65
CA ASN A 223 -12.43 12.71 20.70
C ASN A 223 -11.68 13.10 21.99
N ALA A 224 -10.86 14.16 21.88
CA ALA A 224 -10.04 14.70 22.97
C ALA A 224 -10.84 15.14 24.23
N THR A 225 -12.16 15.24 24.14
CA THR A 225 -13.06 15.76 25.20
C THR A 225 -14.04 14.73 25.77
N ALA A 226 -14.02 13.46 25.33
CA ALA A 226 -14.98 12.46 25.82
C ALA A 226 -14.62 11.85 27.18
N GLU A 227 -15.62 11.77 28.06
CA GLU A 227 -15.53 11.20 29.42
C GLU A 227 -15.50 9.65 29.47
N ARG A 228 -15.52 8.94 28.33
CA ARG A 228 -15.47 7.46 28.26
C ARG A 228 -14.33 6.94 27.39
N THR A 229 -14.01 5.66 27.62
CA THR A 229 -12.80 4.94 27.18
C THR A 229 -12.39 5.19 25.74
N ARG A 230 -11.09 5.50 25.61
CA ARG A 230 -10.37 5.97 24.42
C ARG A 230 -10.34 4.93 23.30
N HIS A 231 -10.53 5.35 22.05
CA HIS A 231 -9.95 4.65 20.90
C HIS A 231 -8.60 5.31 20.60
N TYR A 232 -7.52 4.68 21.06
CA TYR A 232 -6.17 5.15 20.79
C TYR A 232 -5.67 4.47 19.52
N TYR A 233 -5.43 5.24 18.47
CA TYR A 233 -4.66 4.76 17.33
C TYR A 233 -3.20 5.14 17.60
N HIS A 234 -2.32 4.14 17.54
CA HIS A 234 -0.90 4.37 17.80
C HIS A 234 -0.27 5.30 16.75
N SER A 235 -0.81 5.32 15.52
CA SER A 235 -0.43 6.25 14.45
C SER A 235 -1.62 6.67 13.57
N PHE A 236 -1.47 7.79 12.87
CA PHE A 236 -2.40 8.30 11.86
C PHE A 236 -2.46 7.33 10.66
N HIS A 237 -1.34 6.74 10.28
CA HIS A 237 -1.28 5.66 9.29
C HIS A 237 -2.22 4.50 9.67
N ALA A 238 -2.06 3.98 10.89
CA ALA A 238 -2.89 2.87 11.37
C ALA A 238 -4.38 3.23 11.46
N TYR A 239 -4.71 4.51 11.65
CA TYR A 239 -6.10 4.94 11.57
C TYR A 239 -6.67 4.69 10.16
N TRP A 240 -5.98 5.11 9.10
CA TRP A 240 -6.42 4.89 7.70
C TRP A 240 -6.46 3.41 7.30
N ASP A 241 -5.55 2.59 7.84
CA ASP A 241 -5.53 1.16 7.53
C ASP A 241 -6.59 0.35 8.26
N TRP A 242 -6.94 0.72 9.48
CA TRP A 242 -7.76 -0.14 10.34
C TRP A 242 -9.16 0.39 10.63
N THR A 243 -9.44 1.69 10.45
CA THR A 243 -10.79 2.22 10.70
C THR A 243 -11.72 2.15 9.51
N ARG A 244 -12.90 1.58 9.74
CA ARG A 244 -14.08 1.85 8.91
C ARG A 244 -14.48 3.31 9.17
N CYS A 245 -14.00 4.22 8.33
CA CYS A 245 -14.42 5.60 8.43
C CYS A 245 -15.80 5.74 7.77
N ALA A 246 -16.83 5.92 8.58
CA ALA A 246 -17.94 6.78 8.17
C ALA A 246 -17.48 8.21 8.48
N ILE A 247 -17.02 8.91 7.45
CA ILE A 247 -16.79 10.37 7.52
C ILE A 247 -18.14 11.05 7.21
#